data_AF-A0A238CZU1-F1
#
_entry.id   AF-A0A238CZU1-F1
#
_cell.length_a   1.000
_cell.length_b   1.000
_cell.length_c   1.000
_cell.angle_alpha   90.00
_cell.angle_beta   90.00
_cell.angle_gamma   90.00
#
_symmetry.space_group_name_H-M   'P 1'
#
loop_
_entity.id
_entity.type
_entity.pdbx_description
1 polymer ?
#
loop_
_entity_poly.entity_id
_entity_poly.type
_entity_poly.pdbx_seq_one_letter_code
_entity_poly.pdbx_strand_id
1 'polypeptide(L)'
;MPLQRRLPKRGFKSLSAKFKAEVRLSELAAVAGDQVDLLTLKAAGLISDQAQSAKIFASGEVSRAFTVSGVFVTRGARAAIEAAGGRIVAQQD
;
A
#
# COMPACT_ATOMS: atom_id res chain seq x y z
N MET A 1 41.49 0.08 12.70
CA MET A 1 40.14 -0.34 13.15
C MET A 1 39.15 -0.27 11.99
N PRO A 2 38.50 -1.37 11.60
CA PRO A 2 37.50 -1.36 10.52
C PRO A 2 36.26 -0.53 10.91
N LEU A 3 35.59 0.08 9.92
CA LEU A 3 34.49 1.03 10.15
C LEU A 3 33.32 0.43 10.95
N GLN A 4 33.00 -0.85 10.72
CA GLN A 4 31.95 -1.59 11.45
C GLN A 4 32.18 -1.69 12.97
N ARG A 5 33.43 -1.48 13.44
CA ARG A 5 33.80 -1.46 14.87
C ARG A 5 33.99 -0.04 15.41
N ARG A 6 34.08 0.96 14.53
CA ARG A 6 34.26 2.38 14.90
C ARG A 6 32.93 3.08 15.18
N LEU A 7 31.86 2.65 14.51
CA LEU A 7 30.52 3.21 14.68
C LEU A 7 29.72 2.46 15.74
N PRO A 8 28.89 3.14 16.55
CA PRO A 8 28.04 2.48 17.52
C PRO A 8 26.86 1.77 16.83
N LYS A 9 26.39 0.66 17.43
CA LYS A 9 25.14 0.02 17.01
C LYS A 9 23.97 0.98 17.25
N ARG A 10 23.05 1.06 16.28
CA ARG A 10 21.86 1.91 16.33
C ARG A 10 20.67 1.18 15.73
N GLY A 11 19.49 1.45 16.29
CA GLY A 11 18.22 0.92 15.82
C GLY A 11 17.92 -0.52 16.25
N PHE A 12 16.78 -1.02 15.79
CA PHE A 12 16.32 -2.39 15.94
C PHE A 12 15.48 -2.76 14.70
N LYS A 13 15.30 -4.05 14.44
CA LYS A 13 14.42 -4.53 13.37
C LYS A 13 13.01 -4.70 13.91
N SER A 14 12.05 -3.97 13.34
CA SER A 14 10.63 -4.14 13.69
C SER A 14 10.11 -5.50 13.22
N LEU A 15 9.43 -6.23 14.11
CA LEU A 15 8.77 -7.51 13.79
C LEU A 15 7.51 -7.31 12.93
N SER A 16 6.81 -6.18 13.11
CA SER A 16 5.56 -5.90 12.39
C SER A 16 5.78 -5.43 10.96
N ALA A 17 6.97 -4.94 10.62
CA ALA A 17 7.29 -4.42 9.30
C ALA A 17 7.07 -5.46 8.18
N LYS A 18 7.25 -6.75 8.48
CA LYS A 18 7.03 -7.84 7.50
C LYS A 18 5.56 -7.97 7.07
N PHE A 19 4.62 -7.55 7.91
CA PHE A 19 3.17 -7.71 7.65
C PHE A 19 2.53 -6.46 7.02
N LYS A 20 3.33 -5.43 6.75
CA LYS A 20 2.91 -4.19 6.11
C LYS A 20 3.33 -4.22 4.64
N ALA A 21 2.37 -4.02 3.75
CA ALA A 21 2.61 -3.93 2.32
C ALA A 21 2.37 -2.51 1.81
N GLU A 22 3.06 -2.16 0.75
CA GLU A 22 2.93 -0.88 0.06
C GLU A 22 2.49 -1.16 -1.38
N VAL A 23 1.52 -0.40 -1.88
CA VAL A 23 0.96 -0.57 -3.23
C VAL A 23 0.98 0.76 -3.96
N ARG A 24 1.42 0.73 -5.22
CA ARG A 24 1.47 1.90 -6.11
C ARG A 24 0.13 2.12 -6.81
N LEU A 25 -0.13 3.35 -7.23
CA LEU A 25 -1.31 3.67 -8.04
C LEU A 25 -1.29 2.95 -9.40
N SER A 26 -0.11 2.86 -10.03
CA SER A 26 0.08 2.15 -11.30
C SER A 26 -0.27 0.66 -11.24
N GLU A 27 -0.10 0.04 -10.07
CA GLU A 27 -0.32 -1.39 -9.85
C GLU A 27 -1.81 -1.73 -9.69
N LEU A 28 -2.65 -0.75 -9.32
CA LEU A 28 -4.10 -0.96 -9.18
C LEU A 28 -4.75 -1.40 -10.50
N ALA A 29 -4.13 -1.06 -11.64
CA ALA A 29 -4.58 -1.51 -12.96
C ALA A 29 -4.48 -3.04 -13.15
N ALA A 30 -3.73 -3.77 -12.32
CA ALA A 30 -3.66 -5.24 -12.37
C ALA A 30 -4.78 -5.92 -11.57
N VAL A 31 -5.51 -5.17 -10.73
CA VAL A 31 -6.62 -5.73 -9.95
C VAL A 31 -7.81 -6.00 -10.88
N ALA A 32 -8.35 -7.21 -10.77
CA ALA A 32 -9.56 -7.61 -11.45
C ALA A 32 -10.80 -7.03 -10.73
N GLY A 33 -11.60 -6.27 -11.46
CA GLY A 33 -12.78 -5.57 -10.93
C GLY A 33 -12.47 -4.16 -10.41
N ASP A 34 -13.48 -3.58 -9.77
CA ASP A 34 -13.46 -2.18 -9.31
C ASP A 34 -13.33 -2.05 -7.78
N GLN A 35 -13.28 -3.17 -7.04
CA GLN A 35 -13.13 -3.20 -5.59
C GLN A 35 -11.69 -3.52 -5.18
N VAL A 36 -11.10 -2.62 -4.41
CA VAL A 36 -9.72 -2.72 -3.89
C VAL A 36 -9.78 -2.98 -2.39
N ASP A 37 -9.63 -4.25 -2.04
CA ASP A 37 -9.57 -4.81 -0.69
C ASP A 37 -8.25 -5.56 -0.49
N LEU A 38 -7.91 -5.90 0.76
CA LEU A 38 -6.74 -6.75 1.04
C LEU A 38 -6.80 -8.11 0.32
N LEU A 39 -7.99 -8.69 0.15
CA LEU A 39 -8.16 -9.97 -0.54
C LEU A 39 -7.95 -9.82 -2.05
N THR A 40 -8.48 -8.76 -2.68
CA THR A 40 -8.32 -8.55 -4.12
C THR A 40 -6.87 -8.19 -4.47
N LEU A 41 -6.18 -7.46 -3.60
CA LEU A 41 -4.75 -7.17 -3.73
C LEU A 41 -3.87 -8.42 -3.59
N LYS A 42 -4.23 -9.37 -2.72
CA LYS A 42 -3.55 -10.67 -2.62
C LYS A 42 -3.83 -11.55 -3.84
N ALA A 43 -5.08 -11.62 -4.28
CA ALA A 43 -5.47 -12.38 -5.47
C ALA A 43 -4.76 -11.87 -6.74
N ALA A 44 -4.54 -10.56 -6.85
CA ALA A 44 -3.76 -9.94 -7.93
C ALA A 44 -2.24 -10.14 -7.80
N GLY A 45 -1.76 -10.75 -6.71
CA GLY A 45 -0.33 -10.96 -6.46
C GLY A 45 0.46 -9.69 -6.15
N LEU A 46 -0.22 -8.57 -5.89
CA LEU A 46 0.42 -7.28 -5.58
C LEU A 46 0.96 -7.23 -4.15
N ILE A 47 0.39 -8.05 -3.27
CA ILE A 47 0.72 -8.10 -1.85
C ILE A 47 0.98 -9.54 -1.43
N SER A 48 1.92 -9.78 -0.50
CA SER A 48 2.15 -11.10 0.07
C SER A 48 0.94 -11.63 0.84
N ASP A 49 0.72 -12.94 0.81
CA ASP A 49 -0.37 -13.58 1.56
C ASP A 49 -0.30 -13.33 3.08
N GLN A 50 0.90 -13.13 3.61
CA GLN A 50 1.14 -12.86 5.03
C GLN A 50 0.86 -11.41 5.43
N ALA A 51 0.66 -10.50 4.46
CA ALA A 51 0.42 -9.10 4.78
C ALA A 51 -0.95 -8.96 5.48
N GLN A 52 -0.94 -8.18 6.56
CA GLN A 52 -2.11 -7.88 7.38
C GLN A 52 -2.64 -6.47 7.09
N SER A 53 -1.79 -5.58 6.58
CA SER A 53 -2.16 -4.21 6.25
C SER A 53 -1.46 -3.76 4.97
N ALA A 54 -2.13 -2.88 4.24
CA ALA A 54 -1.62 -2.31 3.01
C ALA A 54 -1.72 -0.79 3.07
N LYS A 55 -0.79 -0.11 2.40
CA LYS A 55 -0.82 1.34 2.23
C LYS A 55 -0.65 1.71 0.77
N ILE A 56 -1.62 2.44 0.23
CA ILE A 56 -1.61 2.96 -1.13
C ILE A 56 -0.98 4.36 -1.12
N PHE A 57 0.03 4.56 -1.96
CA PHE A 57 0.74 5.82 -2.09
C PHE A 57 0.80 6.32 -3.52
N ALA A 58 0.95 7.64 -3.66
CA ALA A 58 0.96 8.30 -4.96
C ALA A 58 2.25 7.98 -5.72
N SER A 59 2.18 7.01 -6.63
CA SER A 59 3.24 6.67 -7.56
C SER A 59 2.61 6.11 -8.83
N GLY A 60 2.71 6.89 -9.92
CA GLY A 60 2.02 6.63 -11.18
C GLY A 60 0.62 7.25 -11.25
N GLU A 61 -0.12 6.87 -12.29
CA GLU A 61 -1.46 7.38 -12.61
C GLU A 61 -2.53 6.31 -12.43
N VAL A 62 -3.76 6.75 -12.18
CA VAL A 62 -4.95 5.89 -12.08
C VAL A 62 -5.88 6.26 -13.23
N SER A 63 -6.13 5.31 -14.12
CA SER A 63 -7.03 5.50 -15.27
C SER A 63 -8.45 4.98 -15.05
N ARG A 64 -8.66 4.14 -14.02
CA ARG A 64 -9.93 3.48 -13.73
C ARG A 64 -10.48 3.94 -12.38
N ALA A 65 -11.80 4.08 -12.29
CA ALA A 65 -12.47 4.39 -11.02
C ALA A 65 -12.44 3.16 -10.11
N PHE A 66 -11.72 3.25 -8.99
CA PHE A 66 -11.66 2.18 -7.99
C PHE A 66 -12.42 2.55 -6.73
N THR A 67 -13.07 1.56 -6.13
CA THR A 67 -13.64 1.63 -4.78
C THR A 67 -12.65 1.00 -3.81
N VAL A 68 -11.99 1.81 -2.98
CA VAL A 68 -11.01 1.34 -2.00
C VAL A 68 -11.67 1.17 -0.64
N SER A 69 -11.52 -0.01 -0.03
CA SER A 69 -12.03 -0.35 1.31
C SER A 69 -10.98 -1.06 2.16
N GLY A 70 -10.98 -0.80 3.46
CA GLY A 70 -10.12 -1.51 4.44
C GLY A 70 -8.60 -1.34 4.24
N VAL A 71 -8.14 -0.33 3.50
CA VAL A 71 -6.73 -0.08 3.17
C VAL A 71 -6.35 1.37 3.47
N PHE A 72 -5.14 1.59 3.99
CA PHE A 72 -4.64 2.94 4.25
C PHE A 72 -4.29 3.65 2.95
N VAL A 73 -4.74 4.89 2.79
CA VAL A 73 -4.46 5.70 1.59
C VAL A 73 -3.76 6.99 2.00
N THR A 74 -2.66 7.32 1.33
CA THR A 74 -1.98 8.62 1.55
C THR A 74 -2.79 9.78 0.96
N ARG A 75 -2.56 11.00 1.45
CA ARG A 75 -3.25 12.20 0.96
C ARG A 75 -3.14 12.40 -0.56
N GLY A 76 -1.95 12.17 -1.12
CA GLY A 76 -1.73 12.29 -2.57
C GLY A 76 -2.47 11.21 -3.37
N ALA A 77 -2.44 9.96 -2.87
CA ALA A 77 -3.15 8.86 -3.51
C ALA A 77 -4.66 9.07 -3.48
N ARG A 78 -5.19 9.58 -2.37
CA ARG A 78 -6.61 9.92 -2.23
C ARG A 78 -7.07 10.91 -3.29
N ALA A 79 -6.33 12.00 -3.47
CA ALA A 79 -6.65 13.02 -4.48
C ALA A 79 -6.64 12.43 -5.90
N ALA A 80 -5.67 11.56 -6.22
CA ALA A 80 -5.59 10.92 -7.53
C ALA A 80 -6.75 9.94 -7.79
N ILE A 81 -7.14 9.16 -6.78
CA ILE A 81 -8.26 8.21 -6.87
C ILE A 81 -9.59 8.95 -7.01
N GLU A 82 -9.82 10.01 -6.23
CA GLU A 82 -11.02 10.85 -6.33
C GLU A 82 -11.08 11.58 -7.69
N ALA A 83 -9.95 12.06 -8.21
CA ALA A 83 -9.88 12.67 -9.55
C ALA A 83 -10.22 11.69 -10.68
N ALA A 84 -9.89 10.40 -10.51
CA ALA A 84 -10.27 9.33 -11.43
C ALA A 84 -11.73 8.86 -11.27
N GLY A 85 -12.52 9.50 -10.40
CA GLY A 85 -13.92 9.13 -10.12
C GLY A 85 -14.09 7.95 -9.17
N GLY A 86 -13.02 7.52 -8.49
CA GLY A 86 -13.05 6.47 -7.49
C GLY A 86 -13.60 6.92 -6.14
N ARG A 87 -13.94 5.95 -5.28
CA ARG A 87 -14.50 6.21 -3.95
C ARG A 87 -13.66 5.52 -2.88
N ILE A 88 -13.44 6.20 -1.76
CA ILE A 88 -12.78 5.62 -0.60
C ILE A 88 -13.83 5.40 0.48
N VAL A 89 -14.11 4.14 0.81
CA VAL A 89 -15.00 3.77 1.91
C VAL A 89 -14.13 3.68 3.16
N ALA A 90 -14.20 4.73 3.98
CA ALA A 90 -13.35 4.87 5.15
C ALA A 90 -13.60 3.74 6.16
N GLN A 91 -12.54 3.05 6.56
CA GLN A 91 -12.51 2.25 7.77
C GLN A 91 -11.51 2.90 8.72
N GLN A 92 -12.01 3.37 9.87
CA GLN A 92 -11.28 4.11 10.90
C GLN A 92 -10.52 3.17 11.85
N ASP A 93 -9.39 3.70 12.32
CA ASP A 93 -8.44 3.28 13.38
C ASP A 93 -7.57 2.02 13.18
#